data_AF-A0A1J0LY57-F1
#
_entry.id   AF-A0A1J0LY57-F1
#
_cell.length_a   1.000
_cell.length_b   1.000
_cell.length_c   1.000
_cell.angle_alpha   90.00
_cell.angle_beta   90.00
_cell.angle_gamma   90.00
#
_symmetry.space_group_name_H-M   'P 1'
#
loop_
_entity.id
_entity.type
_entity.pdbx_description
1 polymer ?
#
loop_
_entity_poly.entity_id
_entity_poly.type
_entity_poly.pdbx_seq_one_letter_code
_entity_poly.pdbx_strand_id
1 'polypeptide(L)' 'MSMRIASVRRRGNVLDVFDERGRIIGHISISSQDEVLGWTADTVIVRRGRRVYHYDARGRIKGTRPL' A
#
# COMPACT_ATOMS: atom_id res chain seq x y z
N MET A 1 -6.97 12.99 -14.11
CA MET A 1 -7.08 11.51 -14.13
C MET A 1 -6.59 10.97 -12.80
N SER A 2 -7.46 10.39 -11.97
CA SER A 2 -7.03 9.74 -10.72
C SER A 2 -6.44 8.35 -11.06
N MET A 3 -5.20 8.10 -10.66
CA MET A 3 -4.61 6.76 -10.76
C MET A 3 -5.26 5.86 -9.70
N ARG A 4 -6.03 4.87 -10.14
CA ARG A 4 -6.68 3.90 -9.26
C ARG A 4 -5.74 2.72 -8.99
N ILE A 5 -5.72 2.28 -7.74
CA ILE A 5 -5.04 1.05 -7.34
C ILE A 5 -5.88 -0.13 -7.81
N ALA A 6 -5.32 -0.96 -8.68
CA ALA A 6 -5.93 -2.21 -9.11
C ALA A 6 -5.39 -3.40 -8.30
N SER A 7 -4.08 -3.44 -8.08
CA SER A 7 -3.44 -4.49 -7.30
C SER A 7 -2.18 -3.99 -6.58
N VAL A 8 -1.78 -4.75 -5.55
CA VAL A 8 -0.57 -4.51 -4.76
C VAL A 8 0.21 -5.81 -4.69
N ARG A 9 1.48 -5.80 -5.06
CA ARG A 9 2.36 -6.98 -5.03
C ARG A 9 3.57 -6.74 -4.15
N ARG A 10 3.88 -7.70 -3.28
CA ARG A 10 5.11 -7.66 -2.49
C ARG A 10 6.32 -8.10 -3.32
N ARG A 11 7.41 -7.33 -3.25
CA ARG A 11 8.73 -7.64 -3.78
C ARG A 11 9.77 -7.33 -2.71
N GLY A 12 10.11 -8.34 -1.91
CA GLY A 12 10.99 -8.18 -0.75
C GLY A 12 10.38 -7.25 0.30
N ASN A 13 11.09 -6.15 0.57
CA ASN A 13 10.73 -5.10 1.54
C ASN A 13 10.01 -3.91 0.88
N VAL A 14 9.39 -4.14 -0.28
CA VAL A 14 8.64 -3.12 -1.02
C VAL A 14 7.31 -3.71 -1.48
N LEU A 15 6.25 -2.91 -1.45
CA LEU A 15 5.02 -3.15 -2.18
C LEU A 15 5.05 -2.35 -3.48
N ASP A 16 4.98 -3.03 -4.61
CA ASP A 16 4.73 -2.41 -5.91
C ASP A 16 3.19 -2.23 -6.05
N VAL A 17 2.75 -1.02 -6.35
CA VAL A 17 1.33 -0.67 -6.52
C VAL A 17 1.05 -0.50 -8.01
N PHE A 18 0.01 -1.15 -8.52
CA PHE A 18 -0.31 -1.17 -9.95
C PHE A 18 -1.65 -0.51 -10.27
N ASP A 19 -1.73 0.13 -11.44
CA ASP A 19 -3.01 0.54 -12.04
C ASP A 19 -3.70 -0.60 -12.82
N GLU A 20 -4.90 -0.32 -13.30
CA GLU A 20 -5.73 -1.26 -14.09
C GLU A 20 -5.08 -1.69 -15.42
N ARG A 21 -4.05 -0.97 -15.89
CA ARG A 21 -3.28 -1.31 -17.09
C ARG A 21 -2.02 -2.12 -16.76
N GLY A 22 -1.83 -2.51 -15.50
CA GLY A 22 -0.66 -3.24 -15.03
C GLY A 22 0.61 -2.39 -14.92
N ARG A 23 0.50 -1.05 -14.93
CA ARG A 23 1.65 -0.16 -14.75
C ARG A 23 1.90 0.09 -13.28
N ILE A 24 3.17 0.14 -12.87
CA ILE A 24 3.54 0.56 -11.52
C ILE A 24 3.24 2.05 -11.37
N ILE A 25 2.49 2.39 -10.32
CA ILE A 25 2.08 3.76 -10.00
C ILE A 25 2.66 4.27 -8.67
N GLY A 26 3.31 3.39 -7.91
CA GLY A 26 4.06 3.76 -6.72
C GLY A 26 4.65 2.57 -5.98
N HIS A 27 5.39 2.90 -4.93
CA HIS A 27 6.07 1.94 -4.08
C HIS A 27 5.82 2.28 -2.60
N ILE A 28 5.68 1.26 -1.77
CA ILE A 28 5.57 1.40 -0.32
C ILE A 28 6.63 0.54 0.35
N SER A 29 7.59 1.18 1.03
CA SER A 29 8.61 0.47 1.80
C SER A 29 7.97 -0.21 3.01
N ILE A 30 8.21 -1.51 3.16
CA ILE A 30 7.69 -2.34 4.26
C ILE A 30 8.81 -3.20 4.85
N SER A 31 8.60 -3.74 6.05
CA SER A 31 9.50 -4.73 6.66
C SER A 31 9.03 -6.16 6.39
N SER A 32 9.89 -7.16 6.66
CA SER A 32 9.50 -8.58 6.65
C SER A 32 8.38 -8.92 7.64
N GLN A 33 8.20 -8.12 8.69
CA GLN A 33 7.20 -8.29 9.74
C GLN A 33 5.89 -7.55 9.46
N ASP A 34 5.89 -6.66 8.45
CA ASP A 34 4.70 -5.90 8.07
C ASP A 34 3.73 -6.80 7.28
N GLU A 35 2.44 -6.61 7.52
CA GLU A 35 1.36 -7.38 6.89
C GLU A 35 0.49 -6.47 6.03
N VAL A 36 0.24 -6.87 4.78
CA VAL A 36 -0.72 -6.19 3.91
C VAL A 36 -2.11 -6.69 4.24
N LEU A 37 -2.96 -5.81 4.78
CA LEU A 37 -4.33 -6.15 5.16
C LEU A 37 -5.30 -6.05 3.99
N GLY A 38 -4.96 -5.27 2.96
CA GLY A 38 -5.78 -5.09 1.76
C GLY A 38 -5.56 -3.72 1.11
N TRP A 39 -6.37 -3.42 0.10
CA TRP A 39 -6.36 -2.13 -0.59
C TRP A 39 -7.76 -1.77 -1.10
N THR A 40 -7.99 -0.47 -1.27
CA THR A 40 -9.14 0.11 -2.00
C THR A 40 -8.64 0.68 -3.33
N ALA A 41 -9.51 1.36 -4.08
CA ALA A 41 -9.12 2.08 -5.30
C ALA A 41 -8.09 3.21 -5.08
N ASP A 42 -7.86 3.66 -3.84
CA ASP A 42 -7.00 4.82 -3.55
C ASP A 42 -6.12 4.67 -2.29
N THR A 43 -6.22 3.54 -1.58
CA THR A 43 -5.58 3.33 -0.29
C THR A 43 -4.99 1.92 -0.17
N VAL A 44 -3.73 1.79 0.28
CA VAL A 44 -3.13 0.52 0.71
C VAL A 44 -3.11 0.45 2.23
N ILE A 45 -3.54 -0.67 2.80
CA ILE A 45 -3.66 -0.86 4.25
C ILE A 45 -2.57 -1.83 4.72
N VAL A 46 -1.69 -1.37 5.60
CA VAL A 46 -0.56 -2.18 6.11
C VAL A 46 -0.56 -2.13 7.63
N ARG A 47 -0.49 -3.30 8.27
CA ARG A 47 -0.22 -3.43 9.70
C ARG A 47 1.29 -3.42 9.92
N ARG A 48 1.75 -2.50 10.77
CA ARG A 48 3.14 -2.42 11.23
C ARG A 48 3.15 -2.45 12.75
N GLY A 49 3.52 -3.60 13.32
CA GLY A 49 3.40 -3.84 14.76
C GLY A 49 1.96 -3.64 15.25
N ARG A 50 1.76 -2.72 16.20
CA ARG A 50 0.46 -2.41 16.84
C ARG A 50 -0.32 -1.28 16.17
N ARG A 51 0.02 -0.92 14.94
CA ARG A 51 -0.63 0.16 14.20
C ARG A 51 -1.03 -0.29 12.80
N VAL A 52 -2.15 0.23 12.33
CA VAL A 52 -2.61 0.13 10.94
C VAL A 52 -2.33 1.47 10.25
N TYR A 53 -1.67 1.41 9.11
CA TYR A 53 -1.34 2.54 8.27
C TYR A 53 -2.13 2.48 6.97
N HIS A 54 -2.65 3.63 6.58
CA HIS A 54 -3.34 3.84 5.31
C HIS A 54 -2.43 4.69 4.42
N TYR A 55 -1.99 4.16 3.29
CA TYR A 55 -1.14 4.84 2.33
C TYR A 55 -1.91 5.21 1.08
N ASP A 56 -1.64 6.37 0.48
CA ASP A 56 -2.04 6.63 -0.91
C ASP A 56 -1.25 5.73 -1.89
N ALA A 57 -1.62 5.76 -3.18
CA ALA A 57 -0.96 4.96 -4.21
C ALA A 57 0.53 5.28 -4.41
N ARG A 58 1.02 6.43 -3.90
CA ARG A 58 2.42 6.86 -3.99
C ARG A 58 3.20 6.59 -2.69
N GLY A 59 2.59 5.91 -1.72
CA GLY A 59 3.21 5.56 -0.44
C GLY A 59 3.20 6.67 0.60
N ARG A 60 2.40 7.71 0.43
CA ARG A 60 2.21 8.75 1.46
C ARG A 60 1.16 8.32 2.46
N ILE A 61 1.40 8.57 3.74
CA ILE A 61 0.47 8.22 4.81
C ILE A 61 -0.75 9.14 4.73
N LYS A 62 -1.94 8.57 4.54
CA LYS A 62 -3.26 9.23 4.66
C LYS A 62 -3.77 9.22 6.10
N GLY A 63 -3.39 8.21 6.87
CA GLY A 63 -3.79 8.10 8.27
C GLY A 63 -3.21 6.87 8.96
N THR A 64 -3.29 6.87 10.28
CA THR A 64 -2.88 5.74 11.13
C THR A 64 -3.87 5.55 12.26
N ARG A 65 -4.05 4.31 12.70
CA ARG A 65 -4.81 3.97 13.91
C ARG A 65 -4.12 2.86 14.69
N PRO A 66 -4.33 2.75 16.02
CA PRO A 66 -4.01 1.54 16.76
C PRO A 66 -4.71 0.32 16.14
N LEU A 67 -4.10 -0.86 16.27
CA LEU A 67 -4.69 -2.12 15.85
C LEU A 67 -6.01 -2.38 16.59
#